data_AF-A0A2V8GX26-F1
#
_entry.id   AF-A0A2V8GX26-F1
#
_cell.length_a   1.000
_cell.length_b   1.000
_cell.length_c   1.000
_cell.angle_alpha   90.00
_cell.angle_beta   90.00
_cell.angle_gamma   90.00
#
_symmetry.space_group_name_H-M   'P 1'
#
loop_
_entity.id
_entity.type
_entity.pdbx_description
1 polymer ?
#
loop_
_entity_poly.entity_id
_entity_poly.type
_entity_poly.pdbx_seq_one_letter_code
_entity_poly.pdbx_strand_id
1 'polypeptide(L)'
;WRTFDVDRDLAKAEQKLQGLLTAIDPKGLGAFFARGGKLLTYQGWSDQDISPLASVNFYKSVQSTLGTSNASRSMTLFMVPGMGHCGGGEGPNTFDMMPSLEQWVEKGQAPARVEASHSTSGTIDRTRPLCPYPQVAHYKESGSIDSADSFVCQLP
;
A
#
# COMPACT_ATOMS: atom_id res chain seq x y z
N TRP A 1 -25.19 -18.67 -2.03
CA TRP A 1 -23.79 -18.92 -2.38
C TRP A 1 -23.55 -20.31 -2.97
N ARG A 2 -24.29 -21.37 -2.58
CA ARG A 2 -24.06 -22.74 -3.10
C ARG A 2 -24.24 -22.93 -4.61
N THR A 3 -24.94 -22.02 -5.28
CA THR A 3 -25.14 -21.99 -6.75
C THR A 3 -24.47 -20.77 -7.39
N PHE A 4 -23.60 -20.09 -6.64
CA PHE A 4 -22.88 -18.92 -7.12
C PHE A 4 -21.90 -19.37 -8.20
N ASP A 5 -21.95 -18.68 -9.33
CA ASP A 5 -21.06 -18.86 -10.44
C ASP A 5 -20.32 -17.53 -10.65
N VAL A 6 -18.99 -17.56 -10.53
CA VAL A 6 -18.15 -16.35 -10.52
C VAL A 6 -18.40 -15.54 -11.80
N ASP A 7 -18.30 -16.17 -12.97
CA ASP A 7 -18.38 -15.47 -14.26
C ASP A 7 -19.77 -14.89 -14.51
N ARG A 8 -20.82 -15.70 -14.34
CA ARG A 8 -22.21 -15.28 -14.57
C ARG A 8 -22.65 -14.23 -13.55
N ASP A 9 -22.42 -14.49 -12.26
CA ASP A 9 -23.02 -13.68 -11.20
C ASP A 9 -22.25 -12.39 -10.96
N LEU A 10 -20.92 -12.34 -11.16
CA LEU A 10 -20.18 -11.06 -11.18
C LEU A 10 -20.57 -10.21 -12.37
N ALA A 11 -20.61 -10.75 -13.59
CA ALA A 11 -21.01 -9.97 -14.77
C ALA A 11 -22.41 -9.36 -14.59
N LYS A 12 -23.33 -10.15 -14.01
CA LYS A 12 -24.67 -9.67 -13.66
C LYS A 12 -24.65 -8.58 -12.58
N ALA A 13 -23.80 -8.72 -11.56
CA ALA A 13 -23.64 -7.71 -10.51
C ALA A 13 -23.06 -6.40 -11.08
N GLU A 14 -22.00 -6.48 -11.88
CA GLU A 14 -21.38 -5.33 -12.56
C GLU A 14 -22.38 -4.60 -13.46
N GLN A 15 -23.16 -5.34 -14.26
CA GLN A 15 -24.20 -4.76 -15.10
C GLN A 15 -25.28 -4.03 -14.28
N LYS A 16 -25.73 -4.64 -13.18
CA LYS A 16 -26.79 -4.05 -12.33
C LYS A 16 -26.30 -2.84 -11.54
N LEU A 17 -25.07 -2.90 -11.05
CA LEU A 17 -24.47 -1.84 -10.24
C LEU A 17 -23.85 -0.74 -11.10
N GLN A 18 -23.68 -0.97 -12.41
CA GLN A 18 -23.13 0.01 -13.36
C GLN A 18 -21.80 0.60 -12.87
N GLY A 19 -20.95 -0.24 -12.28
CA GLY A 19 -19.65 0.16 -11.74
C GLY A 19 -19.71 0.97 -10.44
N LEU A 20 -20.87 1.17 -9.82
CA LEU A 20 -21.02 1.94 -8.57
C LEU A 20 -20.13 1.41 -7.43
N LEU A 21 -19.95 0.09 -7.35
CA LEU A 21 -19.10 -0.54 -6.32
C LEU A 21 -17.65 -0.75 -6.78
N THR A 22 -17.32 -0.41 -8.03
CA THR A 22 -16.03 -0.69 -8.63
C THR A 22 -15.18 0.58 -8.64
N ALA A 23 -14.19 0.65 -7.75
CA ALA A 23 -13.30 1.80 -7.59
C ALA A 23 -11.90 1.54 -8.16
N ILE A 24 -11.81 0.98 -9.37
CA ILE A 24 -10.54 0.52 -9.98
C ILE A 24 -10.17 1.25 -11.28
N ASP A 25 -10.90 2.29 -11.70
CA ASP A 25 -10.57 3.05 -12.90
C ASP A 25 -9.38 3.99 -12.65
N PRO A 26 -8.19 3.71 -13.23
CA PRO A 26 -7.02 4.58 -13.06
C PRO A 26 -7.21 5.96 -13.71
N LYS A 27 -8.06 6.10 -14.74
CA LYS A 27 -8.27 7.38 -15.43
C LYS A 27 -8.94 8.40 -14.53
N GLY A 28 -9.82 7.96 -13.64
CA GLY A 28 -10.50 8.82 -12.66
C GLY A 28 -9.55 9.61 -11.76
N LEU A 29 -8.33 9.10 -11.52
CA LEU A 29 -7.32 9.80 -10.72
C LEU A 29 -6.63 10.96 -11.45
N GLY A 30 -6.75 11.07 -12.77
CA GLY A 30 -6.06 12.09 -13.56
C GLY A 30 -6.39 13.52 -13.10
N ALA A 31 -7.66 13.83 -12.87
CA ALA A 31 -8.09 15.14 -12.41
C ALA A 31 -7.64 15.43 -10.96
N PHE A 32 -7.59 14.40 -10.11
CA PHE A 32 -7.09 14.52 -8.74
C PHE A 32 -5.59 14.85 -8.73
N PHE A 33 -4.79 14.13 -9.53
CA PHE A 33 -3.35 14.38 -9.67
C PHE A 33 -3.06 15.75 -10.30
N ALA A 34 -3.83 16.16 -11.30
CA ALA A 34 -3.67 17.46 -11.97
C ALA A 34 -3.85 18.66 -11.02
N ARG A 35 -4.65 18.50 -9.94
CA ARG A 35 -4.82 19.51 -8.90
C ARG A 35 -3.83 19.38 -7.74
N GLY A 36 -2.80 18.55 -7.88
CA GLY A 36 -1.77 18.34 -6.86
C GLY A 36 -2.12 17.32 -5.78
N GLY A 37 -3.25 16.59 -5.92
CA GLY A 37 -3.69 15.60 -4.95
C GLY A 37 -2.66 14.49 -4.72
N LYS A 38 -2.52 14.05 -3.45
CA LYS A 38 -1.62 12.98 -3.02
C LYS A 38 -2.41 11.79 -2.51
N LEU A 39 -2.06 10.60 -2.99
CA LEU A 39 -2.67 9.34 -2.62
C LEU A 39 -1.62 8.43 -1.97
N LEU A 40 -1.65 8.33 -0.65
CA LEU A 40 -0.84 7.39 0.11
C LEU A 40 -1.70 6.16 0.42
N THR A 41 -1.28 5.00 -0.09
CA THR A 41 -1.97 3.73 0.10
C THR A 41 -1.06 2.72 0.79
N TYR A 42 -1.66 1.80 1.53
CA TYR A 42 -0.95 0.65 2.07
C TYR A 42 -1.82 -0.61 1.96
N GLN A 43 -1.18 -1.78 1.97
CA GLN A 43 -1.87 -3.06 2.03
C GLN A 43 -0.99 -4.11 2.71
N GLY A 44 -1.59 -4.97 3.53
CA GLY A 44 -0.89 -6.08 4.17
C GLY A 44 -0.61 -7.19 3.17
N TRP A 45 0.60 -7.76 3.17
CA TRP A 45 0.90 -8.93 2.33
C TRP A 45 0.22 -10.22 2.82
N SER A 46 -0.15 -10.28 4.09
CA SER A 46 -0.84 -11.40 4.71
C SER A 46 -2.33 -11.13 4.92
N ASP A 47 -2.90 -10.14 4.22
CA ASP A 47 -4.32 -9.84 4.28
C ASP A 47 -5.14 -11.04 3.77
N GLN A 48 -5.91 -11.61 4.69
CA GLN A 48 -6.73 -12.79 4.46
C GLN A 48 -8.13 -12.46 3.91
N ASP A 49 -8.51 -11.18 3.90
CA ASP A 49 -9.84 -10.72 3.48
C ASP A 49 -9.80 -10.12 2.07
N ILE A 50 -8.78 -9.30 1.77
CA ILE A 50 -8.61 -8.61 0.49
C ILE A 50 -7.26 -8.96 -0.12
N SER A 51 -7.28 -9.48 -1.36
CA SER A 51 -6.08 -9.86 -2.09
C SER A 51 -5.06 -8.72 -2.17
N PRO A 52 -3.84 -8.88 -1.64
CA PRO A 52 -2.79 -7.87 -1.70
C PRO A 52 -2.38 -7.53 -3.14
N LEU A 53 -2.54 -8.49 -4.06
CA LEU A 53 -2.25 -8.30 -5.48
C LEU A 53 -3.22 -7.32 -6.14
N ALA A 54 -4.43 -7.12 -5.61
CA ALA A 54 -5.36 -6.12 -6.14
C ALA A 54 -4.76 -4.70 -6.03
N SER A 55 -4.18 -4.36 -4.89
CA SER A 55 -3.52 -3.07 -4.67
C SER A 55 -2.29 -2.89 -5.56
N VAL A 56 -1.47 -3.94 -5.72
CA VAL A 56 -0.31 -3.92 -6.62
C VAL A 56 -0.74 -3.72 -8.08
N ASN A 57 -1.77 -4.46 -8.52
CA ASN A 57 -2.28 -4.37 -9.88
C ASN A 57 -2.89 -3.00 -10.17
N PHE A 58 -3.62 -2.43 -9.21
CA PHE A 58 -4.16 -1.08 -9.34
C PHE A 58 -3.05 -0.02 -9.39
N TYR A 59 -2.05 -0.10 -8.51
CA TYR A 59 -0.91 0.82 -8.55
C TYR A 59 -0.20 0.78 -9.91
N LYS A 60 0.04 -0.43 -10.46
CA LYS A 60 0.62 -0.61 -11.80
C LYS A 60 -0.30 -0.11 -12.90
N SER A 61 -1.61 -0.31 -12.79
CA SER A 61 -2.57 0.17 -13.80
C SER A 61 -2.59 1.69 -13.85
N VAL A 62 -2.52 2.38 -12.71
CA VAL A 62 -2.37 3.83 -12.59
C VAL A 62 -1.10 4.32 -13.29
N GLN A 63 0.05 3.69 -13.02
CA GLN A 63 1.31 4.04 -13.69
C GLN A 63 1.22 3.85 -15.21
N SER A 64 0.66 2.73 -15.67
CA SER A 64 0.52 2.45 -17.10
C SER A 64 -0.43 3.39 -17.83
N THR A 65 -1.48 3.88 -17.14
CA THR A 65 -2.55 4.69 -17.73
C THR A 65 -2.25 6.18 -17.68
N LEU A 66 -1.73 6.67 -16.54
CA LEU A 66 -1.48 8.09 -16.31
C LEU A 66 0.00 8.49 -16.50
N GLY A 67 0.86 7.51 -16.81
CA GLY A 67 2.29 7.68 -16.97
C GLY A 67 3.05 7.59 -15.64
N THR A 68 4.12 6.81 -15.62
CA THR A 68 4.92 6.53 -14.41
C THR A 68 5.39 7.80 -13.70
N SER A 69 5.92 8.78 -14.44
CA SER A 69 6.40 10.03 -13.82
C SER A 69 5.28 10.83 -13.15
N ASN A 70 4.07 10.79 -13.67
CA ASN A 70 2.94 11.52 -13.09
C ASN A 70 2.40 10.77 -11.87
N ALA A 71 2.20 9.46 -12.01
CA ALA A 71 1.75 8.59 -10.93
C ALA A 71 2.70 8.64 -9.72
N SER A 72 4.02 8.50 -9.92
CA SER A 72 4.99 8.53 -8.82
C SER A 72 5.09 9.88 -8.08
N ARG A 73 4.61 10.98 -8.67
CA ARG A 73 4.56 12.30 -7.99
C ARG A 73 3.34 12.46 -7.08
N SER A 74 2.34 11.62 -7.25
CA SER A 74 1.01 11.81 -6.65
C SER A 74 0.44 10.56 -6.01
N MET A 75 1.06 9.40 -6.18
CA MET A 75 0.64 8.14 -5.57
C MET A 75 1.82 7.29 -5.10
N THR A 76 1.72 6.80 -3.87
CA THR A 76 2.66 5.84 -3.28
C THR A 76 1.87 4.68 -2.68
N LEU A 77 2.41 3.47 -2.82
CA LEU A 77 1.91 2.25 -2.22
C LEU A 77 2.95 1.68 -1.25
N PHE A 78 2.55 1.39 -0.02
CA PHE A 78 3.35 0.64 0.95
C PHE A 78 2.79 -0.76 1.11
N MET A 79 3.53 -1.78 0.67
CA MET A 79 3.15 -3.16 0.95
C MET A 79 3.79 -3.60 2.26
N VAL A 80 2.98 -4.05 3.22
CA VAL A 80 3.40 -4.31 4.61
C VAL A 80 3.58 -5.81 4.85
N PRO A 81 4.83 -6.32 4.93
CA PRO A 81 5.08 -7.76 5.11
C PRO A 81 4.58 -8.25 6.47
N GLY A 82 3.84 -9.36 6.47
CA GLY A 82 3.34 -9.99 7.70
C GLY A 82 2.10 -9.35 8.30
N MET A 83 1.66 -8.18 7.83
CA MET A 83 0.42 -7.54 8.26
C MET A 83 -0.80 -8.23 7.63
N GLY A 84 -1.82 -8.48 8.43
CA GLY A 84 -3.13 -8.98 8.01
C GLY A 84 -4.05 -7.89 7.46
N HIS A 85 -5.36 -8.12 7.56
CA HIS A 85 -6.37 -7.13 7.13
C HIS A 85 -6.35 -5.87 8.00
N CYS A 86 -5.93 -4.75 7.41
CA CYS A 86 -5.73 -3.43 8.04
C CYS A 86 -4.70 -3.36 9.19
N GLY A 87 -4.44 -4.47 9.88
CA GLY A 87 -3.54 -4.59 11.03
C GLY A 87 -3.40 -6.06 11.45
N GLY A 88 -2.80 -6.30 12.62
CA GLY A 88 -2.55 -7.67 13.09
C GLY A 88 -1.52 -8.42 12.23
N GLY A 89 -1.39 -9.73 12.48
CA GLY A 89 -0.39 -10.58 11.83
C GLY A 89 1.01 -10.49 12.46
N GLU A 90 1.92 -11.33 11.95
CA GLU A 90 3.25 -11.61 12.51
C GLU A 90 4.31 -10.52 12.22
N GLY A 91 3.96 -9.56 11.36
CA GLY A 91 4.87 -8.49 10.92
C GLY A 91 4.62 -7.15 11.62
N PRO A 92 5.55 -6.19 11.50
CA PRO A 92 5.30 -4.81 11.92
C PRO A 92 4.09 -4.21 11.21
N ASN A 93 3.03 -3.95 11.99
CA ASN A 93 1.69 -3.62 11.50
C ASN A 93 1.13 -2.31 12.11
N THR A 94 1.89 -1.67 13.01
CA THR A 94 1.50 -0.42 13.65
C THR A 94 2.39 0.70 13.13
N PHE A 95 1.78 1.74 12.55
CA PHE A 95 2.49 2.87 11.94
C PHE A 95 1.56 4.07 11.81
N ASP A 96 2.14 5.26 11.68
CA ASP A 96 1.39 6.50 11.42
C ASP A 96 1.76 7.08 10.05
N MET A 97 0.79 7.11 9.14
CA MET A 97 0.94 7.64 7.79
C MET A 97 0.64 9.15 7.71
N MET A 98 -0.04 9.72 8.71
CA MET A 98 -0.51 11.10 8.65
C MET A 98 0.63 12.13 8.54
N PRO A 99 1.70 12.07 9.36
CA PRO A 99 2.82 13.00 9.25
C PRO A 99 3.52 12.92 7.89
N SER A 100 3.52 11.74 7.27
CA SER A 100 4.10 11.53 5.93
C SER A 100 3.23 12.15 4.85
N LEU A 101 1.91 12.02 4.96
CA LEU A 101 0.96 12.63 4.03
C LEU A 101 0.98 14.16 4.14
N GLU A 102 1.03 14.71 5.35
CA GLU A 102 1.15 16.15 5.61
C GLU A 102 2.42 16.73 4.98
N GLN A 103 3.58 16.11 5.23
CA GLN A 103 4.84 16.53 4.61
C GLN A 103 4.79 16.47 3.07
N TRP A 104 4.10 15.47 2.52
CA TRP A 104 3.97 15.35 1.07
C TRP A 104 3.08 16.43 0.48
N VAL A 105 1.93 16.69 1.10
CA VAL A 105 0.96 17.70 0.64
C VAL A 105 1.52 19.11 0.79
N GLU A 106 2.10 19.42 1.96
CA GLU A 106 2.49 20.80 2.30
C GLU A 106 3.88 21.17 1.82
N LYS A 107 4.81 20.21 1.78
CA LYS A 107 6.23 20.47 1.48
C LYS A 107 6.71 19.77 0.21
N GLY A 108 5.84 19.03 -0.47
CA GLY A 108 6.19 18.27 -1.67
C GLY A 108 7.12 17.08 -1.40
N GLN A 109 7.27 16.66 -0.13
CA GLN A 109 8.20 15.61 0.27
C GLN A 109 7.48 14.27 0.38
N ALA A 110 7.55 13.46 -0.68
CA ALA A 110 7.01 12.11 -0.65
C ALA A 110 7.75 11.25 0.38
N PRO A 111 7.07 10.34 1.10
CA PRO A 111 7.72 9.51 2.11
C PRO A 111 8.70 8.53 1.47
N ALA A 112 9.97 8.64 1.86
CA ALA A 112 11.02 7.70 1.45
C ALA A 112 10.92 6.36 2.21
N ARG A 113 10.40 6.40 3.43
CA ARG A 113 10.07 5.25 4.28
C ARG A 113 9.10 5.68 5.38
N VAL A 114 8.37 4.72 5.94
CA VAL A 114 7.55 4.91 7.15
C VAL A 114 7.94 3.84 8.16
N GLU A 115 8.28 4.20 9.38
CA GLU A 115 8.60 3.18 10.39
C GLU A 115 7.33 2.47 10.86
N ALA A 116 7.38 1.14 10.93
CA ALA A 116 6.34 0.30 11.49
C ALA A 116 6.89 -0.54 12.63
N SER A 117 6.04 -0.83 13.61
CA SER A 117 6.35 -1.68 14.76
C SER A 117 5.42 -2.90 14.84
N HIS A 118 5.96 -3.99 15.37
CA HIS A 118 5.22 -5.13 15.90
C HIS A 118 5.31 -5.08 17.43
N SER A 119 4.32 -5.64 18.12
CA SER A 119 4.31 -5.71 19.57
C SER A 119 3.81 -7.05 20.06
N THR A 120 4.55 -7.67 20.98
CA THR A 120 4.11 -8.85 21.72
C THR A 120 3.75 -8.42 23.14
N SER A 121 2.53 -8.74 23.57
CA SER A 121 2.04 -8.41 24.93
C SER A 121 2.19 -6.92 25.29
N GLY A 122 1.97 -6.03 24.31
CA GLY A 122 2.06 -4.58 24.49
C GLY A 122 3.47 -4.01 24.52
N THR A 123 4.50 -4.83 24.29
CA THR A 123 5.90 -4.39 24.20
C THR A 123 6.36 -4.46 22.74
N ILE A 124 6.94 -3.38 22.23
CA ILE A 124 7.55 -3.38 20.89
C ILE A 124 8.74 -4.34 20.89
N ASP A 125 8.67 -5.36 20.05
CA ASP A 125 9.72 -6.38 19.91
C ASP A 125 10.45 -6.28 18.56
N ARG A 126 9.91 -5.53 17.60
CA ARG A 126 10.48 -5.40 16.26
C ARG A 126 9.99 -4.16 15.53
N THR A 127 10.90 -3.45 14.89
CA THR A 127 10.58 -2.36 13.95
C THR A 127 11.18 -2.61 12.57
N ARG A 128 10.51 -2.08 11.53
CA ARG A 128 11.01 -2.08 10.14
C ARG A 128 10.64 -0.79 9.42
N PRO A 129 11.45 -0.34 8.46
CA PRO A 129 10.99 0.66 7.50
C PRO A 129 10.04 -0.01 6.49
N LEU A 130 8.83 0.50 6.39
CA LEU A 130 7.96 0.30 5.24
C LEU A 130 8.56 1.06 4.06
N CYS A 131 8.73 0.35 2.95
CA CYS A 131 9.35 0.89 1.75
C CYS A 131 8.30 1.16 0.67
N PRO A 132 8.44 2.26 -0.10
CA PRO A 132 7.54 2.54 -1.21
C PRO A 132 7.71 1.47 -2.29
N TYR A 133 6.62 0.81 -2.67
CA TYR A 133 6.61 -0.23 -3.68
C TYR A 133 7.20 0.29 -5.01
N PRO A 134 8.09 -0.46 -5.70
CA PRO A 134 8.42 -1.88 -5.48
C PRO A 134 9.65 -2.13 -4.58
N GLN A 135 10.14 -1.13 -3.86
CA GLN A 135 11.25 -1.32 -2.93
C GLN A 135 10.85 -2.23 -1.76
N VAL A 136 11.84 -2.90 -1.18
CA VAL A 136 11.69 -3.73 0.02
C VAL A 136 12.77 -3.36 1.05
N ALA A 137 12.56 -3.73 2.30
CA ALA A 137 13.52 -3.49 3.37
C ALA A 137 14.66 -4.52 3.27
N HIS A 138 15.87 -4.06 2.95
CA HIS A 138 17.07 -4.89 2.96
C HIS A 138 17.89 -4.63 4.22
N TYR A 139 18.32 -5.71 4.86
CA TYR A 139 19.19 -5.66 6.03
C TYR A 139 20.60 -5.21 5.62
N LYS A 140 21.18 -4.26 6.35
CA LYS A 140 22.52 -3.71 6.09
C LYS A 140 23.67 -4.62 6.55
N GLU A 141 23.38 -5.88 6.86
CA GLU A 141 24.34 -6.86 7.40
C GLU A 141 25.02 -6.43 8.72
N SER A 142 24.45 -5.44 9.40
CA SER A 142 24.95 -4.88 10.65
C SER A 142 23.83 -4.26 11.48
N GLY A 143 23.96 -4.32 12.81
CA GLY A 143 22.93 -3.87 13.75
C GLY A 143 22.00 -5.00 14.20
N SER A 144 20.92 -4.67 14.91
CA SER A 144 19.91 -5.64 15.32
C SER A 144 18.92 -5.89 14.18
N ILE A 145 18.57 -7.15 13.91
CA ILE A 145 17.52 -7.48 12.94
C ILE A 145 16.13 -7.01 13.37
N ASP A 146 15.95 -6.68 14.65
CA ASP A 146 14.69 -6.20 15.22
C ASP A 146 14.59 -4.67 15.21
N SER A 147 15.61 -3.96 14.73
CA SER A 147 15.62 -2.51 14.61
C SER A 147 15.49 -2.05 13.16
N ALA A 148 14.55 -1.13 12.90
CA ALA A 148 14.35 -0.50 11.59
C ALA A 148 15.60 0.21 11.07
N ASP A 149 16.46 0.73 11.96
CA ASP A 149 17.69 1.43 11.59
C ASP A 149 18.74 0.50 10.97
N SER A 150 18.62 -0.81 11.15
CA SER A 150 19.48 -1.80 10.50
C SER A 150 19.06 -2.12 9.07
N PHE A 151 18.03 -1.47 8.53
CA PHE A 151 17.49 -1.72 7.20
C PHE A 151 17.51 -0.47 6.31
N VAL A 152 17.57 -0.70 5.00
CA VAL A 152 17.45 0.32 3.96
C VAL A 152 16.42 -0.10 2.92
N CYS A 153 15.66 0.85 2.40
CA CYS A 153 14.75 0.59 1.29
C CYS A 153 15.53 0.60 -0.03
N GLN A 154 15.43 -0.50 -0.78
CA GLN A 154 16.02 -0.63 -2.11
C GLN A 154 15.19 -1.59 -2.96
N LEU A 155 15.44 -1.60 -4.27
CA LEU A 155 14.81 -2.59 -5.15
C LEU A 155 15.28 -4.01 -4.75
N PRO A 156 14.39 -5.03 -4.86
CA PRO A 156 14.72 -6.42 -4.57
C PRO A 156 15.96 -6.95 -5.29
#